data_AF-A0A0N0LXB7-F1
#
_entry.id   AF-A0A0N0LXB7-F1
#
_cell.length_a   1.000
_cell.length_b   1.000
_cell.length_c   1.000
_cell.angle_alpha   90.00
_cell.angle_beta   90.00
_cell.angle_gamma   90.00
#
_symmetry.space_group_name_H-M   'P 1'
#
loop_
_entity.id
_entity.type
_entity.pdbx_description
1 polymer ?
#
loop_
_entity_poly.entity_id
_entity_poly.type
_entity_poly.pdbx_seq_one_letter_code
_entity_poly.pdbx_strand_id
1 'polypeptide(L)' 'MNLLAPATDWTNQTNEERAEACAAFLFTFRLLGPADHYRTQNQIRARANAQREERAKGSSHV' A
#
# COMPACT_ATOMS: atom_id res chain seq x y z
N MET A 1 9.88 -2.23 1.19
CA MET A 1 8.88 -2.39 2.26
C MET A 1 7.93 -3.52 1.89
N ASN A 2 7.60 -4.40 2.83
CA ASN A 2 6.53 -5.39 2.66
C ASN A 2 5.20 -4.71 2.99
N LEU A 3 4.38 -4.45 1.98
CA LEU A 3 3.09 -3.77 2.12
C LEU A 3 2.07 -4.63 2.86
N LEU A 4 2.21 -5.96 2.79
CA LEU A 4 1.35 -6.92 3.48
C LEU A 4 1.79 -7.20 4.92
N ALA A 5 2.91 -6.62 5.38
CA ALA A 5 3.34 -6.73 6.76
C ALA A 5 2.57 -5.75 7.65
N PRO A 6 2.35 -6.09 8.93
CA PRO A 6 1.84 -5.15 9.92
C PRO A 6 2.71 -3.89 9.99
N ALA A 7 2.07 -2.73 10.05
CA ALA A 7 2.71 -1.47 10.37
C ALA A 7 2.92 -1.42 11.90
N THR A 8 4.17 -1.36 12.35
CA THR A 8 4.53 -1.45 13.77
C THR A 8 3.93 -0.32 14.61
N ASP A 9 3.73 0.83 13.99
CA ASP A 9 3.34 2.06 14.68
C ASP A 9 1.83 2.35 14.56
N TRP A 10 1.08 1.51 13.82
CA TRP A 10 -0.34 1.71 13.51
C TRP A 10 -1.11 0.44 13.86
N THR A 11 -2.04 0.54 14.82
CA THR A 11 -2.77 -0.61 15.36
C THR A 11 -3.56 -1.35 14.28
N ASN A 12 -3.28 -2.65 14.15
CA ASN A 12 -4.00 -3.60 13.28
C ASN A 12 -4.06 -3.21 11.80
N GLN A 13 -3.11 -2.41 11.32
CA GLN A 13 -3.02 -2.04 9.92
C GLN A 13 -1.76 -2.61 9.27
N THR A 14 -1.87 -2.91 7.99
CA THR A 14 -0.76 -3.25 7.12
C THR A 14 -0.06 -1.98 6.62
N ASN A 15 1.16 -2.14 6.12
CA ASN A 15 1.88 -1.04 5.48
C ASN A 15 1.16 -0.53 4.20
N GLU A 16 0.36 -1.36 3.53
CA GLU A 16 -0.52 -0.96 2.42
C GLU A 16 -1.58 0.04 2.87
N GLU A 17 -2.38 -0.32 3.89
CA GLU A 17 -3.45 0.53 4.43
C GLU A 17 -2.89 1.86 4.94
N ARG A 18 -1.73 1.80 5.62
CA ARG A 18 -1.02 3.01 6.04
C ARG A 18 -0.62 3.88 4.85
N ALA A 19 -0.07 3.30 3.79
CA ALA A 19 0.35 4.07 2.62
C ALA A 19 -0.85 4.73 1.92
N GLU A 20 -1.99 4.03 1.82
CA GLU A 20 -3.23 4.60 1.29
C GLU A 20 -3.73 5.76 2.16
N ALA A 21 -3.72 5.61 3.49
CA ALA A 21 -4.11 6.67 4.43
C ALA A 21 -3.21 7.90 4.32
N CYS A 22 -1.89 7.72 4.15
CA CYS A 22 -0.96 8.83 3.92
C CYS A 22 -1.23 9.55 2.60
N ALA A 23 -1.51 8.82 1.51
CA ALA A 23 -1.85 9.44 0.22
C ALA A 23 -3.14 10.27 0.33
N ALA A 24 -4.16 9.74 1.02
CA ALA A 24 -5.42 10.43 1.27
C ALA A 24 -5.23 11.68 2.15
N PHE A 25 -4.39 11.61 3.20
CA PHE A 25 -4.02 12.75 4.03
C PHE A 25 -3.38 13.86 3.19
N LEU A 26 -2.33 13.54 2.42
CA LEU A 26 -1.64 14.53 1.59
C LEU A 26 -2.57 15.18 0.56
N PHE A 27 -3.47 14.40 -0.03
CA PHE A 27 -4.49 14.92 -0.94
C PHE A 27 -5.48 15.86 -0.24
N THR A 28 -5.98 15.48 0.95
CA THR A 28 -6.91 16.28 1.76
C THR A 28 -6.33 17.65 2.11
N PHE A 29 -5.05 17.69 2.48
CA PHE A 29 -4.34 18.93 2.80
C PHE A 29 -3.74 19.63 1.57
N ARG A 30 -4.11 19.22 0.35
CA ARG A 30 -3.65 19.79 -0.93
C ARG A 30 -2.14 19.79 -1.12
N LEU A 31 -1.45 18.87 -0.44
CA LEU A 31 -0.02 18.61 -0.59
C LEU A 31 0.27 17.61 -1.73
N LEU A 32 -0.78 16.97 -2.25
CA LEU A 32 -0.74 16.08 -3.40
C LEU A 32 -1.85 16.47 -4.38
N GLY A 33 -1.53 16.66 -5.66
CA GLY A 33 -2.52 16.99 -6.69
C GLY A 33 -3.42 15.80 -7.03
N PRO A 34 -4.60 16.02 -7.65
CA PRO A 34 -5.53 14.93 -7.99
C PRO A 34 -4.89 13.83 -8.85
N ALA A 35 -4.15 14.21 -9.90
CA ALA A 35 -3.50 13.26 -10.79
C ALA A 35 -2.45 12.40 -10.05
N ASP A 36 -1.67 13.01 -9.17
CA ASP A 36 -0.66 12.33 -8.38
C ASP A 36 -1.26 11.46 -7.28
N HIS A 37 -2.39 11.87 -6.70
CA HIS A 37 -3.14 11.07 -5.74
C HIS A 37 -3.61 9.75 -6.37
N TYR A 38 -4.28 9.81 -7.52
CA TYR A 38 -4.73 8.60 -8.22
C TYR A 38 -3.56 7.72 -8.66
N ARG A 39 -2.50 8.33 -9.20
CA ARG A 39 -1.28 7.60 -9.59
C ARG A 39 -0.66 6.88 -8.40
N THR A 40 -0.52 7.58 -7.27
CA THR A 40 0.09 7.05 -6.04
C THR A 40 -0.73 5.88 -5.49
N GLN A 41 -2.05 6.01 -5.39
CA GLN A 41 -2.92 4.91 -4.94
C GLN A 41 -2.81 3.68 -5.86
N ASN A 42 -2.81 3.88 -7.18
CA ASN A 42 -2.66 2.79 -8.13
C ASN A 42 -1.31 2.07 -7.99
N GLN A 43 -0.23 2.81 -7.76
CA GLN A 43 1.10 2.23 -7.53
C GLN A 43 1.17 1.42 -6.23
N ILE A 44 0.58 1.92 -5.14
CA ILE A 44 0.50 1.19 -3.86
C ILE A 44 -0.21 -0.16 -4.07
N ARG A 45 -1.39 -0.14 -4.69
CA ARG A 45 -2.18 -1.36 -4.96
C ARG A 45 -1.48 -2.33 -5.90
N ALA A 46 -0.89 -1.83 -6.99
CA ALA A 46 -0.15 -2.67 -7.93
C ALA A 46 1.02 -3.38 -7.23
N ARG A 47 1.75 -2.68 -6.35
CA ARG A 47 2.86 -3.26 -5.59
C ARG A 47 2.37 -4.29 -4.56
N ALA A 48 1.27 -4.02 -3.87
CA ALA A 48 0.69 -4.97 -2.91
C ALA A 48 0.19 -6.23 -3.62
N ASN A 49 -0.45 -6.09 -4.79
CA ASN A 49 -0.87 -7.23 -5.61
C ASN A 49 0.31 -8.09 -6.06
N ALA A 50 1.40 -7.47 -6.53
CA ALA A 50 2.62 -8.20 -6.87
C ALA A 50 3.15 -9.02 -5.67
N GLN A 51 3.13 -8.45 -4.46
CA GLN A 51 3.54 -9.17 -3.24
C GLN A 51 2.58 -10.31 -2.85
N ARG A 52 1.28 -10.15 -3.08
CA ARG A 52 0.29 -11.23 -2.90
C ARG A 52 0.57 -12.37 -3.87
N GLU A 53 0.82 -12.06 -5.14
CA GLU A 53 1.15 -13.05 -6.18
C GLU A 53 2.46 -13.79 -5.87
N GLU A 54 3.51 -13.07 -5.44
CA GLU A 54 4.78 -13.67 -5.02
C GLU A 54 4.58 -14.63 -3.84
N ARG A 55 3.79 -14.23 -2.82
CA ARG A 55 3.43 -15.12 -1.69
C ARG A 55 2.66 -16.35 -2.16
N ALA A 56 1.69 -16.18 -3.06
CA ALA A 56 0.91 -17.30 -3.58
C ALA A 56 1.80 -18.30 -4.34
N LYS A 57 2.73 -17.82 -5.16
CA LYS A 57 3.70 -18.66 -5.89
C LYS A 57 4.65 -19.39 -4.95
N GLY A 58 5.18 -18.69 -3.93
CA GLY A 58 6.04 -19.30 -2.91
C GLY A 58 5.30 -20.33 -2.03
N SER A 59 4.00 -20.14 -1.81
CA SER A 59 3.17 -21.09 -1.05
C SER A 59 2.83 -22.36 -1.82
N SER A 60 2.97 -22.39 -3.15
CA SER A 60 2.72 -23.58 -3.99
C SER A 60 3.95 -24.49 -4.14
N HIS A 61 5.06 -24.22 -3.44
CA HIS A 61 6.29 -25.03 -3.46
C HIS A 61 6.58 -25.70 -2.12
N VAL A 62 5.59 -25.79 -1.22
CA VAL A 62 5.66 -26.51 0.06
C VAL A 62 4.65 -27.65 0.07
#